data_AF-H1W2U0-F1
#
_entry.id   AF-H1W2U0-F1
#
_cell.length_a   1.000
_cell.length_b   1.000
_cell.length_c   1.000
_cell.angle_alpha   90.00
_cell.angle_beta   90.00
_cell.angle_gamma   90.00
#
_symmetry.space_group_name_H-M   'P 1'
#
loop_
_entity.id
_entity.type
_entity.pdbx_description
1 polymer ?
#
loop_
_entity_poly.entity_id
_entity_poly.type
_entity_poly.pdbx_seq_one_letter_code
_entity_poly.pdbx_strand_id
1 'polypeptide(L)'
;MSQLADTFIELHKYPFDVLGSLDRPGESHVGALARESLTDFARSEMRTIGPFSSVEEYHRSSLQLVFDLILRGEMYSNLAVDAYLIHRFLIDLIPSVLPGPEPDNQKFFYLKHADDKGDHILVDDDFNITGIIDWEWAHTAPPVVAFNSPIGFLPVADFYNGSNDLGDDEVTFARLLEEKGRRDLGWFVRRGRLQHRFAFCCGYDLAADWSGFQGLFRGLRDAAKVDEGLGWEDWKAVAMRRYEEEAGLQQLLSMQRKAFCSQS
;
A
#
# COMPACT_ATOMS: atom_id res chain seq x y z
N MET A 1 -10.85 -9.04 -19.38
CA MET A 1 -10.14 -9.74 -18.27
C MET A 1 -9.20 -10.85 -18.73
N SER A 2 -9.58 -11.74 -19.65
CA SER A 2 -8.70 -12.84 -20.09
C SER A 2 -7.34 -12.38 -20.64
N GLN A 3 -7.31 -11.34 -21.49
CA GLN A 3 -6.06 -10.75 -21.99
C GLN A 3 -5.23 -10.07 -20.89
N LEU A 4 -5.87 -9.48 -19.87
CA LEU A 4 -5.15 -8.93 -18.72
C LEU A 4 -4.49 -10.04 -17.90
N ALA A 5 -5.14 -11.21 -17.79
CA ALA A 5 -4.52 -12.37 -17.18
C ALA A 5 -3.28 -12.81 -17.99
N ASP A 6 -3.33 -12.78 -19.32
CA ASP A 6 -2.15 -13.04 -20.16
C ASP A 6 -1.02 -12.03 -19.90
N THR A 7 -1.34 -10.74 -19.69
CA THR A 7 -0.34 -9.73 -19.26
C THR A 7 0.31 -10.08 -17.92
N PHE A 8 -0.47 -10.47 -16.90
CA PHE A 8 0.08 -10.87 -15.59
C PHE A 8 1.01 -12.09 -15.72
N ILE A 9 0.62 -13.05 -16.58
CA ILE A 9 1.42 -14.24 -16.87
C ILE A 9 2.74 -13.86 -17.56
N GLU A 10 2.71 -12.90 -18.48
CA GLU A 10 3.90 -12.40 -19.17
C GLU A 10 4.82 -11.64 -18.22
N LEU A 11 4.31 -10.70 -17.42
CA LEU A 11 5.09 -9.92 -16.46
C LEU A 11 5.79 -10.82 -15.43
N HIS A 12 5.15 -11.90 -14.99
CA HIS A 12 5.75 -12.86 -14.06
C HIS A 12 6.99 -13.59 -14.64
N LYS A 13 7.24 -13.54 -15.95
CA LYS A 13 8.45 -14.15 -16.54
C LYS A 13 9.72 -13.33 -16.28
N TYR A 14 9.59 -12.09 -15.82
CA TYR A 14 10.70 -11.13 -15.70
C TYR A 14 10.88 -10.68 -14.24
N PRO A 15 11.58 -11.48 -13.41
CA PRO A 15 11.89 -11.12 -12.03
C PRO A 15 13.02 -10.10 -11.92
N PHE A 16 13.07 -9.41 -10.78
CA PHE A 16 14.10 -8.47 -10.36
C PHE A 16 14.63 -8.82 -8.97
N ASP A 17 15.87 -8.43 -8.67
CA ASP A 17 16.53 -8.75 -7.39
C ASP A 17 16.21 -7.75 -6.27
N VAL A 18 15.71 -6.56 -6.63
CA VAL A 18 15.43 -5.47 -5.68
C VAL A 18 14.10 -4.78 -5.96
N LEU A 19 13.53 -4.20 -4.91
CA LEU A 19 12.35 -3.34 -4.89
C LEU A 19 12.75 -1.90 -5.19
N GLY A 20 12.22 -1.32 -6.27
CA GLY A 20 12.52 0.04 -6.69
C GLY A 20 11.91 0.39 -8.04
N SER A 21 12.38 1.45 -8.68
CA SER A 21 11.92 1.85 -10.01
C SER A 21 12.99 1.61 -11.06
N LEU A 22 12.58 1.22 -12.27
CA LEU A 22 13.47 1.22 -13.43
C LEU A 22 13.86 2.67 -13.74
N ASP A 23 15.17 2.95 -13.82
CA ASP A 23 15.70 4.32 -13.92
C ASP A 23 16.58 4.55 -15.17
N ARG A 24 16.80 3.51 -15.98
CA ARG A 24 17.63 3.56 -17.19
C ARG A 24 16.93 2.93 -18.39
N PRO A 25 16.61 3.71 -19.44
CA PRO A 25 16.00 3.16 -20.65
C PRO A 25 16.86 2.08 -21.30
N GLY A 26 16.26 0.92 -21.59
CA GLY A 26 16.94 -0.20 -22.25
C GLY A 26 17.78 -1.08 -21.32
N GLU A 27 17.89 -0.74 -20.03
CA GLU A 27 18.56 -1.55 -19.01
C GLU A 27 17.52 -2.11 -18.01
N SER A 28 17.88 -3.17 -17.31
CA SER A 28 17.10 -3.73 -16.21
C SER A 28 17.54 -3.19 -14.84
N HIS A 29 18.23 -2.03 -14.81
CA HIS A 29 18.70 -1.43 -13.58
C HIS A 29 17.52 -0.86 -12.79
N VAL A 30 17.48 -1.19 -11.49
CA VAL A 30 16.44 -0.74 -10.56
C VAL A 30 17.09 0.17 -9.52
N GLY A 31 16.68 1.44 -9.52
CA GLY A 31 17.09 2.47 -8.58
C GLY A 31 16.05 2.69 -7.47
N ALA A 32 16.17 3.83 -6.80
CA ALA A 32 15.23 4.26 -5.77
C ALA A 32 13.79 4.38 -6.32
N LEU A 33 12.80 4.34 -5.42
CA LEU A 33 11.39 4.47 -5.82
C LEU A 33 11.11 5.89 -6.34
N ALA A 34 10.63 5.97 -7.58
CA ALA A 34 10.25 7.23 -8.22
C ALA A 34 8.79 7.58 -7.86
N ARG A 35 8.54 7.95 -6.59
CA ARG A 35 7.21 8.33 -6.10
C ARG A 35 7.28 9.52 -5.15
N GLU A 36 6.40 10.51 -5.33
CA GLU A 36 6.34 11.71 -4.50
C GLU A 36 6.19 11.38 -3.01
N SER A 37 5.26 10.48 -2.66
CA SER A 37 5.01 10.08 -1.27
C SER A 37 6.16 9.34 -0.60
N LEU A 38 7.19 8.96 -1.37
CA LEU A 38 8.40 8.27 -0.89
C LEU A 38 9.65 9.13 -1.05
N THR A 39 9.47 10.45 -1.17
CA THR A 39 10.54 11.42 -1.38
C THR A 39 10.48 12.50 -0.30
N ASP A 40 11.61 12.76 0.36
CA ASP A 40 11.79 13.89 1.27
C ASP A 40 12.49 15.05 0.56
N PHE A 41 12.11 16.28 0.92
CA PHE A 41 12.75 17.49 0.43
C PHE A 41 13.41 18.21 1.60
N ALA A 42 14.69 17.93 1.81
CA ALA A 42 15.46 18.52 2.90
C ALA A 42 16.58 19.39 2.32
N ARG A 43 16.65 20.65 2.77
CA ARG A 43 17.74 21.60 2.41
C ARG A 43 17.94 21.78 0.90
N SER A 44 16.84 21.85 0.14
CA SER A 44 16.83 21.98 -1.32
C SER A 44 17.41 20.76 -2.07
N GLU A 45 17.53 19.62 -1.39
CA GLU A 45 17.89 18.33 -2.00
C GLU A 45 16.70 17.38 -1.96
N MET A 46 16.50 16.66 -3.05
CA MET A 46 15.56 15.55 -3.13
C MET A 46 16.23 14.30 -2.55
N ARG A 47 15.59 13.68 -1.56
CA ARG A 47 16.04 12.43 -0.95
C ARG A 47 15.03 11.34 -1.23
N THR A 48 15.40 10.42 -2.09
CA THR A 48 14.62 9.23 -2.41
C THR A 48 15.00 8.06 -1.50
N ILE A 49 14.13 7.07 -1.40
CA ILE A 49 14.39 5.84 -0.64
C ILE A 49 14.51 4.62 -1.56
N GLY A 50 15.36 3.68 -1.16
CA GLY A 50 15.65 2.45 -1.91
C GLY A 50 16.81 2.60 -2.92
N PRO A 51 17.02 1.60 -3.79
CA PRO A 51 16.26 0.35 -3.88
C PRO A 51 16.42 -0.52 -2.62
N PHE A 52 15.51 -1.46 -2.40
CA PHE A 52 15.51 -2.34 -1.23
C PHE A 52 15.64 -3.80 -1.62
N SER A 53 16.42 -4.57 -0.89
CA SER A 53 16.43 -6.04 -0.99
C SER A 53 15.42 -6.72 -0.04
N SER A 54 14.74 -5.95 0.81
CA SER A 54 13.81 -6.45 1.81
C SER A 54 12.50 -5.67 1.80
N VAL A 55 11.37 -6.40 1.77
CA VAL A 55 10.02 -5.82 1.92
C VAL A 55 9.85 -5.18 3.29
N GLU A 56 10.46 -5.76 4.34
CA GLU A 56 10.41 -5.19 5.68
C GLU A 56 11.13 -3.85 5.73
N GLU A 57 12.33 -3.77 5.14
CA GLU A 57 13.11 -2.53 5.09
C GLU A 57 12.37 -1.45 4.29
N TYR A 58 11.74 -1.84 3.17
CA TYR A 58 10.89 -0.93 2.41
C TYR A 58 9.76 -0.35 3.26
N HIS A 59 8.96 -1.20 3.92
CA HIS A 59 7.82 -0.73 4.74
C HIS A 59 8.27 0.12 5.94
N ARG A 60 9.34 -0.29 6.63
CA ARG A 60 9.91 0.49 7.73
C ARG A 60 10.39 1.85 7.26
N SER A 61 11.14 1.90 6.16
CA SER A 61 11.68 3.16 5.61
C SER A 61 10.57 4.07 5.11
N SER A 62 9.56 3.54 4.43
CA SER A 62 8.43 4.33 3.93
C SER A 62 7.59 4.91 5.07
N LEU A 63 7.28 4.11 6.09
CA LEU A 63 6.49 4.56 7.24
C LEU A 63 7.30 5.52 8.12
N GLN A 64 8.60 5.31 8.27
CA GLN A 64 9.48 6.24 8.99
C GLN A 64 9.51 7.61 8.32
N LEU A 65 9.59 7.65 6.99
CA LEU A 65 9.51 8.92 6.25
C LEU A 65 8.21 9.66 6.55
N VAL A 66 7.07 8.99 6.47
CA VAL A 66 5.77 9.58 6.80
C VAL A 66 5.75 10.09 8.25
N PHE A 67 6.31 9.31 9.18
CA PHE A 67 6.42 9.68 10.58
C PHE A 67 7.23 10.98 10.79
N ASP A 68 8.38 11.08 10.12
CA ASP A 68 9.24 12.26 10.19
C ASP A 68 8.55 13.49 9.59
N LEU A 69 7.76 13.31 8.52
CA LEU A 69 6.97 14.38 7.90
C LEU A 69 5.83 14.85 8.83
N ILE A 70 5.17 13.92 9.53
CA ILE A 70 4.15 14.26 10.55
C ILE A 70 4.77 15.08 11.68
N LEU A 71 5.92 14.64 12.21
CA LEU A 71 6.59 15.32 13.33
C LEU A 71 7.13 16.71 12.96
N ARG A 72 7.47 16.92 11.69
CA ARG A 72 7.82 18.24 11.14
C ARG A 72 6.61 19.12 10.82
N GLY A 73 5.40 18.57 10.88
CA GLY A 73 4.17 19.28 10.51
C GLY A 73 4.00 19.46 9.00
N GLU A 74 4.75 18.71 8.19
CA GLU A 74 4.71 18.74 6.72
C GLU A 74 3.61 17.81 6.17
N MET A 75 3.08 16.91 7.00
CA MET A 75 1.98 16.00 6.65
C MET A 75 0.93 15.93 7.77
N TYR A 76 -0.33 15.83 7.38
CA TYR A 76 -1.49 15.70 8.30
C TYR A 76 -1.55 16.76 9.41
N SER A 77 -1.17 18.01 9.15
CA SER A 77 -1.05 19.06 10.17
C SER A 77 -2.28 19.22 11.08
N ASN A 78 -3.48 19.05 10.54
CA ASN A 78 -4.74 19.16 11.28
C ASN A 78 -5.17 17.85 12.00
N LEU A 79 -4.50 16.74 11.70
CA LEU A 79 -4.79 15.39 12.21
C LEU A 79 -3.53 14.71 12.76
N ALA A 80 -2.51 15.47 13.14
CA ALA A 80 -1.16 14.95 13.35
C ALA A 80 -1.09 13.83 14.41
N VAL A 81 -1.83 13.97 15.52
CA VAL A 81 -1.89 12.93 16.56
C VAL A 81 -2.53 11.65 16.02
N ASP A 82 -3.63 11.77 15.28
CA ASP A 82 -4.37 10.61 14.77
C ASP A 82 -3.55 9.90 13.70
N ALA A 83 -2.96 10.66 12.78
CA ALA A 83 -2.03 10.16 11.77
C ALA A 83 -0.82 9.47 12.43
N TYR A 84 -0.23 10.07 13.48
CA TYR A 84 0.89 9.46 14.20
C TYR A 84 0.52 8.08 14.75
N LEU A 85 -0.62 7.97 15.45
CA LEU A 85 -1.08 6.70 16.03
C LEU A 85 -1.32 5.64 14.96
N ILE A 86 -1.96 6.02 13.85
CA ILE A 86 -2.22 5.14 12.69
C ILE A 86 -0.89 4.61 12.14
N HIS A 87 0.03 5.50 11.77
CA HIS A 87 1.29 5.09 11.14
C HIS A 87 2.19 4.33 12.09
N ARG A 88 2.18 4.65 13.39
CA ARG A 88 2.86 3.86 14.40
C ARG A 88 2.30 2.44 14.48
N PHE A 89 0.98 2.30 14.46
CA PHE A 89 0.32 0.99 14.40
C PHE A 89 0.65 0.23 13.12
N LEU A 90 0.73 0.89 11.96
CA LEU A 90 1.15 0.25 10.71
C LEU A 90 2.58 -0.32 10.82
N ILE A 91 3.49 0.35 11.53
CA ILE A 91 4.85 -0.16 11.80
C ILE A 91 4.80 -1.46 12.63
N ASP A 92 3.95 -1.51 13.66
CA ASP A 92 3.76 -2.73 14.47
C ASP A 92 3.12 -3.87 13.66
N LEU A 93 2.35 -3.54 12.63
CA LEU A 93 1.67 -4.50 11.77
C LEU A 93 2.57 -5.10 10.67
N ILE A 94 3.75 -4.51 10.41
CA ILE A 94 4.67 -4.97 9.37
C ILE A 94 4.88 -6.50 9.42
N PRO A 95 5.23 -7.12 10.56
CA PRO A 95 5.46 -8.57 10.61
C PRO A 95 4.27 -9.43 10.18
N SER A 96 3.04 -8.93 10.37
CA SER A 96 1.80 -9.63 10.00
C SER A 96 1.47 -9.53 8.50
N VAL A 97 2.01 -8.52 7.81
CA VAL A 97 1.76 -8.29 6.38
C VAL A 97 2.93 -8.71 5.50
N LEU A 98 4.07 -9.07 6.10
CA LEU A 98 5.17 -9.65 5.35
C LEU A 98 4.72 -10.93 4.63
N PRO A 99 5.25 -11.20 3.43
CA PRO A 99 5.02 -12.47 2.75
C PRO A 99 5.38 -13.65 3.67
N GLY A 100 4.47 -14.61 3.85
CA GLY A 100 4.73 -15.82 4.66
C GLY A 100 5.74 -16.77 4.00
N PRO A 101 6.27 -17.80 4.67
CA PRO A 101 7.45 -18.56 4.22
C PRO A 101 7.34 -19.44 2.93
N GLU A 102 6.33 -19.28 2.06
CA GLU A 102 6.17 -20.07 0.81
C GLU A 102 5.93 -19.20 -0.44
N PRO A 103 6.33 -19.58 -1.68
CA PRO A 103 7.39 -20.49 -2.16
C PRO A 103 8.68 -19.70 -2.51
N ASP A 104 9.69 -20.36 -3.11
CA ASP A 104 10.98 -19.79 -3.57
C ASP A 104 10.90 -18.44 -4.32
N ASN A 105 9.73 -18.10 -4.90
CA ASN A 105 9.48 -16.86 -5.66
C ASN A 105 9.41 -15.58 -4.81
N GLN A 106 9.40 -15.67 -3.48
CA GLN A 106 9.42 -14.46 -2.63
C GLN A 106 10.79 -13.78 -2.55
N LYS A 107 11.84 -14.41 -3.08
CA LYS A 107 13.17 -13.80 -3.22
C LYS A 107 13.23 -12.72 -4.30
N PHE A 108 12.27 -12.75 -5.22
CA PHE A 108 12.24 -11.85 -6.38
C PHE A 108 11.13 -10.82 -6.27
N PHE A 109 11.35 -9.71 -6.96
CA PHE A 109 10.38 -8.65 -7.18
C PHE A 109 9.93 -8.66 -8.63
N TYR A 110 8.74 -8.11 -8.90
CA TYR A 110 8.13 -8.12 -10.23
C TYR A 110 7.54 -6.75 -10.53
N LEU A 111 7.50 -6.39 -11.81
CA LEU A 111 6.96 -5.11 -12.23
C LEU A 111 5.47 -5.01 -11.87
N LYS A 112 5.11 -3.95 -11.14
CA LYS A 112 3.75 -3.57 -10.79
C LYS A 112 3.38 -2.25 -11.44
N HIS A 113 2.22 -2.22 -12.06
CA HIS A 113 1.58 -0.98 -12.51
C HIS A 113 1.12 -0.16 -11.30
N ALA A 114 1.45 1.14 -11.27
CA ALA A 114 1.14 1.99 -10.12
C ALA A 114 -0.32 2.46 -10.07
N ASP A 115 -1.02 2.47 -11.21
CA ASP A 115 -2.38 2.98 -11.37
C ASP A 115 -3.34 1.92 -11.95
N ASP A 116 -3.44 0.75 -11.31
CA ASP A 116 -4.20 -0.40 -11.82
C ASP A 116 -5.75 -0.30 -11.66
N LYS A 117 -6.29 0.93 -11.71
CA LYS A 117 -7.73 1.24 -11.56
C LYS A 117 -8.59 0.99 -12.82
N GLY A 118 -7.95 0.76 -13.96
CA GLY A 118 -8.55 0.21 -15.18
C GLY A 118 -8.67 1.16 -16.37
N ASP A 119 -8.62 2.48 -16.17
CA ASP A 119 -8.68 3.49 -17.25
C ASP A 119 -7.38 3.61 -18.07
N HIS A 120 -6.27 3.11 -17.56
CA HIS A 120 -5.00 2.91 -18.26
C HIS A 120 -5.00 1.77 -19.31
N ILE A 121 -6.12 1.06 -19.50
CA ILE A 121 -6.24 -0.04 -20.47
C ILE A 121 -6.95 0.45 -21.74
N LEU A 122 -6.25 0.42 -22.87
CA LEU A 122 -6.80 0.74 -24.18
C LEU A 122 -7.39 -0.51 -24.83
N VAL A 123 -8.57 -0.37 -25.43
CA VAL A 123 -9.25 -1.44 -26.16
C VAL A 123 -9.72 -1.00 -27.55
N ASP A 124 -9.86 -1.95 -28.47
CA ASP A 124 -10.52 -1.74 -29.76
C ASP A 124 -12.05 -1.94 -29.67
N ASP A 125 -12.75 -1.83 -30.82
CA ASP A 125 -14.21 -1.97 -30.91
C ASP A 125 -14.72 -3.37 -30.50
N ASP A 126 -13.84 -4.38 -30.51
CA ASP A 126 -14.13 -5.76 -30.09
C ASP A 126 -13.70 -6.03 -28.64
N PHE A 127 -13.32 -4.98 -27.89
CA PHE A 127 -12.81 -5.03 -26.52
C PHE A 127 -11.49 -5.80 -26.36
N ASN A 128 -10.71 -5.96 -27.42
CA ASN A 128 -9.36 -6.51 -27.30
C ASN A 128 -8.44 -5.45 -26.70
N ILE A 129 -7.63 -5.83 -25.70
CA ILE A 129 -6.58 -4.95 -25.17
C ILE A 129 -5.57 -4.65 -26.29
N THR A 130 -5.43 -3.38 -26.63
CA THR A 130 -4.47 -2.89 -27.64
C THR A 130 -3.25 -2.22 -27.00
N GLY A 131 -3.37 -1.79 -25.75
CA GLY A 131 -2.28 -1.19 -25.00
C GLY A 131 -2.60 -1.06 -23.52
N ILE A 132 -1.55 -1.06 -22.70
CA ILE A 132 -1.58 -0.69 -21.29
C ILE A 132 -0.62 0.49 -21.19
N ILE A 133 -1.13 1.64 -20.81
CA ILE A 133 -0.41 2.92 -20.77
C ILE A 133 -0.21 3.38 -19.32
N ASP A 134 0.29 4.61 -19.12
CA ASP A 134 0.46 5.23 -17.80
C ASP A 134 1.38 4.46 -16.84
N TRP A 135 2.45 3.88 -17.40
CA TRP A 135 3.54 3.23 -16.66
C TRP A 135 4.39 4.19 -15.82
N GLU A 136 4.00 5.46 -15.70
CA GLU A 136 4.65 6.36 -14.76
C GLU A 136 4.52 5.81 -13.34
N TRP A 137 5.62 5.89 -12.58
CA TRP A 137 5.74 5.33 -11.22
C TRP A 137 5.63 3.80 -11.11
N ALA A 138 5.64 3.07 -12.23
CA ALA A 138 5.79 1.63 -12.19
C ALA A 138 7.07 1.25 -11.42
N HIS A 139 6.96 0.22 -10.59
CA HIS A 139 8.02 -0.20 -9.70
C HIS A 139 7.99 -1.71 -9.53
N THR A 140 9.09 -2.27 -9.07
CA THR A 140 9.16 -3.68 -8.71
C THR A 140 8.57 -3.86 -7.31
N ALA A 141 7.80 -4.93 -7.10
CA ALA A 141 7.12 -5.24 -5.84
C ALA A 141 7.18 -6.75 -5.56
N PRO A 142 7.06 -7.21 -4.31
CA PRO A 142 7.00 -8.63 -4.03
C PRO A 142 5.77 -9.25 -4.73
N PRO A 143 5.80 -10.55 -5.06
CA PRO A 143 4.77 -11.17 -5.89
C PRO A 143 3.35 -11.06 -5.29
N VAL A 144 3.24 -11.07 -3.96
CA VAL A 144 1.97 -10.88 -3.24
C VAL A 144 1.35 -9.49 -3.42
N VAL A 145 2.13 -8.50 -3.88
CA VAL A 145 1.68 -7.14 -4.19
C VAL A 145 1.61 -6.92 -5.70
N ALA A 146 2.58 -7.42 -6.47
CA ALA A 146 2.61 -7.27 -7.91
C ALA A 146 1.48 -8.01 -8.63
N PHE A 147 1.06 -9.16 -8.08
CA PHE A 147 0.04 -10.03 -8.69
C PHE A 147 -1.20 -10.23 -7.82
N ASN A 148 -1.45 -9.35 -6.84
CA ASN A 148 -2.77 -9.29 -6.23
C ASN A 148 -3.82 -8.73 -7.21
N SER A 149 -5.08 -8.70 -6.81
CA SER A 149 -6.14 -8.16 -7.68
C SER A 149 -5.86 -6.70 -8.04
N PRO A 150 -6.03 -6.28 -9.31
CA PRO A 150 -6.07 -4.86 -9.67
C PRO A 150 -7.09 -4.08 -8.83
N ILE A 151 -6.78 -2.83 -8.50
CA ILE A 151 -7.69 -1.96 -7.73
C ILE A 151 -9.03 -1.78 -8.45
N GLY A 152 -9.02 -1.75 -9.79
CA GLY A 152 -10.22 -1.64 -10.61
C GLY A 152 -11.23 -2.79 -10.44
N PHE A 153 -10.84 -3.92 -9.83
CA PHE A 153 -11.73 -5.06 -9.57
C PHE A 153 -12.27 -5.11 -8.14
N LEU A 154 -11.85 -4.19 -7.27
CA LEU A 154 -12.31 -4.20 -5.88
C LEU A 154 -13.77 -3.77 -5.79
N PRO A 155 -14.60 -4.41 -4.95
CA PRO A 155 -15.97 -3.98 -4.70
C PRO A 155 -15.94 -2.70 -3.85
N VAL A 156 -15.86 -1.53 -4.49
CA VAL A 156 -15.51 -0.25 -3.86
C VAL A 156 -16.33 0.03 -2.59
N ALA A 157 -17.66 -0.08 -2.65
CA ALA A 157 -18.51 0.20 -1.49
C ALA A 157 -18.21 -0.73 -0.30
N ASP A 158 -18.15 -2.04 -0.54
CA ASP A 158 -17.88 -3.03 0.51
C ASP A 158 -16.45 -2.93 1.03
N PHE A 159 -15.49 -2.64 0.15
CA PHE A 159 -14.10 -2.40 0.51
C PHE A 159 -14.01 -1.21 1.46
N TYR A 160 -14.61 -0.07 1.14
CA TYR A 160 -14.62 1.11 2.02
C TYR A 160 -15.41 0.87 3.30
N ASN A 161 -16.42 0.00 3.29
CA ASN A 161 -17.14 -0.42 4.49
C ASN A 161 -16.37 -1.42 5.39
N GLY A 162 -15.16 -1.81 4.99
CA GLY A 162 -14.28 -2.69 5.75
C GLY A 162 -14.47 -4.19 5.49
N SER A 163 -15.23 -4.59 4.47
CA SER A 163 -15.38 -6.00 4.10
C SER A 163 -14.09 -6.60 3.57
N ASN A 164 -13.70 -7.78 4.07
CA ASN A 164 -12.52 -8.49 3.60
C ASN A 164 -12.83 -9.58 2.56
N ASP A 165 -14.10 -9.69 2.14
CA ASP A 165 -14.52 -10.61 1.11
C ASP A 165 -14.01 -10.15 -0.27
N LEU A 166 -13.81 -11.12 -1.17
CA LEU A 166 -13.47 -10.85 -2.56
C LEU A 166 -14.73 -10.44 -3.34
N GLY A 167 -14.60 -9.46 -4.23
CA GLY A 167 -15.63 -9.16 -5.22
C GLY A 167 -15.67 -10.17 -6.37
N ASP A 168 -16.77 -10.14 -7.13
CA ASP A 168 -17.00 -11.06 -8.26
C ASP A 168 -15.92 -10.98 -9.35
N ASP A 169 -15.42 -9.77 -9.61
CA ASP A 169 -14.37 -9.53 -10.61
C ASP A 169 -13.03 -10.11 -10.15
N GLU A 170 -12.70 -10.00 -8.86
CA GLU A 170 -11.49 -10.60 -8.29
C GLU A 170 -11.56 -12.13 -8.35
N VAL A 171 -12.73 -12.71 -8.03
CA VAL A 171 -12.97 -14.16 -8.11
C VAL A 171 -12.87 -14.64 -9.55
N THR A 172 -13.46 -13.91 -10.50
CA THR A 172 -13.39 -14.19 -11.93
C THR A 172 -11.95 -14.13 -12.43
N PHE A 173 -11.21 -13.08 -12.05
CA PHE A 173 -9.84 -12.89 -12.48
C PHE A 173 -8.91 -13.98 -11.96
N ALA A 174 -9.01 -14.34 -10.67
CA ALA A 174 -8.26 -15.46 -10.10
C ALA A 174 -8.53 -16.78 -10.83
N ARG A 175 -9.81 -17.04 -11.15
CA ARG A 175 -10.22 -18.24 -11.88
C ARG A 175 -9.63 -18.28 -13.30
N LEU A 176 -9.62 -17.15 -14.01
CA LEU A 176 -9.02 -17.08 -15.36
C LEU A 176 -7.52 -17.40 -15.34
N LEU A 177 -6.78 -16.92 -14.33
CA LEU A 177 -5.37 -17.26 -14.14
C LEU A 177 -5.19 -18.76 -13.88
N GLU A 178 -6.04 -19.35 -13.04
CA GLU A 178 -6.03 -20.78 -12.73
C GLU A 178 -6.34 -21.65 -13.95
N GLU A 179 -7.33 -21.27 -14.75
CA GLU A 179 -7.72 -21.95 -16.00
C GLU A 179 -6.61 -21.87 -17.06
N LYS A 180 -5.81 -20.79 -17.06
CA LYS A 180 -4.59 -20.65 -17.87
C LYS A 180 -3.37 -21.37 -17.29
N GLY A 181 -3.55 -22.18 -16.24
CA GLY A 181 -2.50 -23.00 -15.64
C GLY A 181 -1.63 -22.27 -14.61
N ARG A 182 -1.97 -21.04 -14.24
CA ARG A 182 -1.21 -20.18 -13.32
C ARG A 182 -1.92 -20.04 -11.98
N ARG A 183 -2.05 -21.18 -11.29
CA ARG A 183 -2.64 -21.28 -9.95
C ARG A 183 -1.88 -20.45 -8.90
N ASP A 184 -0.59 -20.26 -9.08
CA ASP A 184 0.25 -19.38 -8.27
C ASP A 184 -0.20 -17.91 -8.36
N LEU A 185 -0.49 -17.41 -9.57
CA LEU A 185 -1.03 -16.07 -9.75
C LEU A 185 -2.45 -15.94 -9.21
N GLY A 186 -3.31 -16.94 -9.46
CA GLY A 186 -4.64 -17.00 -8.86
C GLY A 186 -4.61 -16.97 -7.32
N TRP A 187 -3.61 -17.62 -6.70
CA TRP A 187 -3.40 -17.60 -5.26
C TRP A 187 -3.08 -16.19 -4.73
N PHE A 188 -2.22 -15.42 -5.43
CA PHE A 188 -1.91 -14.03 -5.04
C PHE A 188 -3.15 -13.13 -5.10
N VAL A 189 -3.98 -13.27 -6.14
CA VAL A 189 -5.26 -12.55 -6.24
C VAL A 189 -6.18 -12.90 -5.07
N ARG A 190 -6.40 -14.19 -4.81
CA ARG A 190 -7.32 -14.64 -3.75
C ARG A 190 -6.89 -14.24 -2.34
N ARG A 191 -5.59 -14.07 -2.10
CA ARG A 191 -5.02 -13.70 -0.79
C ARG A 191 -4.54 -12.26 -0.71
N GLY A 192 -4.83 -11.46 -1.75
CA GLY A 192 -4.35 -10.09 -1.88
C GLY A 192 -4.95 -9.08 -0.91
N ARG A 193 -6.12 -9.39 -0.32
CA ARG A 193 -6.91 -8.42 0.47
C ARG A 193 -6.10 -7.72 1.57
N LEU A 194 -5.32 -8.48 2.34
CA LEU A 194 -4.49 -7.91 3.41
C LEU A 194 -3.47 -6.90 2.86
N GLN A 195 -2.87 -7.21 1.71
CA GLN A 195 -1.92 -6.33 1.04
C GLN A 195 -2.60 -5.06 0.51
N HIS A 196 -3.80 -5.18 -0.06
CA HIS A 196 -4.60 -3.99 -0.44
C HIS A 196 -4.89 -3.11 0.76
N ARG A 197 -5.40 -3.69 1.85
CA ARG A 197 -5.72 -2.98 3.08
C ARG A 197 -4.52 -2.22 3.62
N PHE A 198 -3.37 -2.88 3.68
CA PHE A 198 -2.15 -2.29 4.20
C PHE A 198 -1.64 -1.16 3.30
N ALA A 199 -1.58 -1.39 1.98
CA ALA A 199 -1.15 -0.37 1.02
C ALA A 199 -2.04 0.87 1.03
N PHE A 200 -3.36 0.70 1.10
CA PHE A 200 -4.30 1.82 1.22
C PHE A 200 -4.03 2.60 2.50
N CYS A 201 -3.91 1.94 3.66
CA CYS A 201 -3.67 2.64 4.93
C CYS A 201 -2.31 3.35 5.00
N CYS A 202 -1.29 2.87 4.29
CA CYS A 202 0.04 3.51 4.26
C CYS A 202 0.08 4.82 3.45
N GLY A 203 -0.84 5.01 2.50
CA GLY A 203 -0.78 6.13 1.55
C GLY A 203 -2.09 6.91 1.41
N TYR A 204 -3.03 6.72 2.34
CA TYR A 204 -4.35 7.34 2.26
C TYR A 204 -4.30 8.83 2.59
N ASP A 205 -5.07 9.64 1.86
CA ASP A 205 -5.29 11.03 2.22
C ASP A 205 -6.39 11.12 3.31
N LEU A 206 -5.93 11.08 4.57
CA LEU A 206 -6.79 11.18 5.75
C LEU A 206 -7.58 12.49 5.81
N ALA A 207 -7.04 13.58 5.24
CA ALA A 207 -7.67 14.89 5.29
C ALA A 207 -8.78 15.02 4.24
N ALA A 208 -8.59 14.41 3.06
CA ALA A 208 -9.59 14.40 2.01
C ALA A 208 -10.78 13.48 2.32
N ASP A 209 -10.54 12.31 2.93
CA ASP A 209 -11.61 11.33 3.19
C ASP A 209 -11.44 10.56 4.50
N TRP A 210 -11.71 11.24 5.61
CA TRP A 210 -11.69 10.63 6.93
C TRP A 210 -12.73 9.50 7.10
N SER A 211 -13.94 9.69 6.54
CA SER A 211 -15.04 8.74 6.70
C SER A 211 -14.73 7.41 6.02
N GLY A 212 -14.23 7.44 4.79
CA GLY A 212 -13.82 6.23 4.08
C GLY A 212 -12.63 5.56 4.76
N PHE A 213 -11.67 6.35 5.24
CA PHE A 213 -10.50 5.81 5.93
C PHE A 213 -10.85 4.94 7.15
N GLN A 214 -11.84 5.34 7.97
CA GLN A 214 -12.22 4.57 9.15
C GLN A 214 -12.63 3.12 8.82
N GLY A 215 -13.36 2.92 7.73
CA GLY A 215 -13.74 1.58 7.28
C GLY A 215 -12.58 0.81 6.67
N LEU A 216 -11.71 1.48 5.91
CA LEU A 216 -10.46 0.88 5.41
C LEU A 216 -9.56 0.37 6.55
N PHE A 217 -9.39 1.20 7.57
CA PHE A 217 -8.54 0.92 8.72
C PHE A 217 -9.12 -0.19 9.61
N ARG A 218 -10.44 -0.20 9.82
CA ARG A 218 -11.12 -1.34 10.49
C ARG A 218 -10.90 -2.62 9.70
N GLY A 219 -11.12 -2.59 8.38
CA GLY A 219 -10.91 -3.75 7.51
C GLY A 219 -9.49 -4.29 7.57
N LEU A 220 -8.46 -3.42 7.65
CA LEU A 220 -7.07 -3.84 7.85
C LEU A 220 -6.87 -4.60 9.17
N ARG A 221 -7.38 -4.02 10.27
CA ARG A 221 -7.28 -4.61 11.62
C ARG A 221 -7.95 -5.97 11.70
N ASP A 222 -9.15 -6.09 11.14
CA ASP A 222 -9.89 -7.34 11.03
C ASP A 222 -9.14 -8.36 10.15
N ALA A 223 -8.57 -7.94 9.01
CA ALA A 223 -7.80 -8.83 8.13
C ALA A 223 -6.52 -9.36 8.80
N ALA A 224 -5.85 -8.51 9.59
CA ALA A 224 -4.63 -8.86 10.30
C ALA A 224 -4.88 -9.59 11.63
N LYS A 225 -6.15 -9.64 12.09
CA LYS A 225 -6.55 -10.17 13.40
C LYS A 225 -5.88 -9.45 14.57
N VAL A 226 -5.77 -8.12 14.46
CA VAL A 226 -5.16 -7.26 15.48
C VAL A 226 -6.13 -6.15 15.82
N ASP A 227 -6.49 -6.01 17.10
CA ASP A 227 -7.46 -5.02 17.59
C ASP A 227 -8.82 -5.11 16.86
N GLU A 228 -9.27 -6.33 16.54
CA GLU A 228 -10.50 -6.63 15.78
C GLU A 228 -11.76 -6.06 16.47
N GLY A 229 -12.72 -5.61 15.65
CA GLY A 229 -14.05 -5.20 16.11
C GLY A 229 -14.11 -3.88 16.92
N LEU A 230 -12.98 -3.27 17.27
CA LEU A 230 -12.98 -1.96 17.95
C LEU A 230 -13.37 -0.85 16.97
N GLY A 231 -14.31 0.01 17.40
CA GLY A 231 -14.58 1.28 16.74
C GLY A 231 -13.39 2.24 16.81
N TRP A 232 -13.43 3.32 16.03
CA TRP A 232 -12.33 4.28 15.97
C TRP A 232 -11.97 4.86 17.33
N GLU A 233 -12.94 5.35 18.10
CA GLU A 233 -12.68 5.99 19.41
C GLU A 233 -12.09 5.00 20.43
N ASP A 234 -12.61 3.77 20.49
CA ASP A 234 -12.10 2.73 21.37
C ASP A 234 -10.68 2.32 20.98
N TRP A 235 -10.43 2.14 19.68
CA TRP A 235 -9.10 1.85 19.17
C TRP A 235 -8.13 2.99 19.47
N LYS A 236 -8.52 4.24 19.24
CA LYS A 236 -7.71 5.42 19.53
C LYS A 236 -7.35 5.51 21.00
N ALA A 237 -8.30 5.24 21.91
CA ALA A 237 -8.03 5.22 23.35
C ALA A 237 -7.03 4.10 23.73
N VAL A 238 -7.08 2.94 23.07
CA VAL A 238 -6.09 1.87 23.25
C VAL A 238 -4.73 2.29 22.70
N ALA A 239 -4.67 2.83 21.49
CA ALA A 239 -3.43 3.27 20.84
C ALA A 239 -2.74 4.40 21.62
N MET A 240 -3.51 5.37 22.13
CA MET A 240 -2.99 6.45 22.98
C MET A 240 -2.27 5.93 24.22
N ARG A 241 -2.80 4.89 24.86
CA ARG A 241 -2.15 4.24 26.01
C ARG A 241 -0.94 3.40 25.56
N ARG A 242 -1.09 2.66 24.46
CA ARG A 242 -0.04 1.79 23.91
C ARG A 242 1.24 2.55 23.59
N TYR A 243 1.12 3.78 23.08
CA TYR A 243 2.24 4.61 22.64
C TYR A 243 2.49 5.82 23.54
N GLU A 244 1.96 5.83 24.77
CA GLU A 244 2.01 7.01 25.65
C GLU A 244 3.43 7.47 25.99
N GLU A 245 4.39 6.54 26.06
CA GLU A 245 5.78 6.85 26.40
C GLU A 245 6.60 7.29 25.18
N GLU A 246 6.04 7.28 23.97
CA GLU A 246 6.77 7.66 22.77
C GLU A 246 6.98 9.17 22.69
N ALA A 247 8.24 9.58 22.51
CA ALA A 247 8.63 10.98 22.44
C ALA A 247 7.89 11.75 21.34
N GLY A 248 7.64 11.12 20.18
CA GLY A 248 6.92 11.74 19.07
C GLY A 248 5.46 12.07 19.42
N LEU A 249 4.75 11.14 20.08
CA LEU A 249 3.38 11.39 20.54
C LEU A 249 3.35 12.52 21.58
N GLN A 250 4.25 12.49 22.56
CA GLN A 250 4.35 13.53 23.59
C GLN A 250 4.65 14.91 22.98
N GLN A 251 5.52 14.96 21.96
CA GLN A 251 5.80 16.18 21.21
C GLN A 251 4.52 16.75 20.57
N LEU A 252 3.78 15.93 19.81
CA LEU A 252 2.56 16.37 19.11
C LEU A 252 1.47 16.84 20.09
N LEU A 253 1.26 16.11 21.19
CA LEU A 253 0.32 16.51 22.24
C LEU A 253 0.71 17.85 22.87
N SER A 254 2.00 18.09 23.09
CA SER A 254 2.49 19.37 23.62
C SER A 254 2.24 20.54 22.66
N MET A 255 2.43 20.31 21.35
CA MET A 255 2.18 21.32 20.31
C MET A 255 0.69 21.67 20.23
N GLN A 256 -0.18 20.66 20.26
CA GLN A 256 -1.63 20.85 20.21
C GLN A 256 -2.14 21.66 21.42
N ARG A 257 -1.62 21.38 22.64
CA ARG A 257 -1.97 22.16 23.84
C ARG A 257 -1.55 23.63 23.73
N LYS A 258 -0.34 23.90 23.22
CA LYS A 258 0.14 25.28 23.01
C LYS A 258 -0.71 26.04 22.01
N ALA A 259 -1.10 25.40 20.91
CA ALA A 259 -2.00 26.00 19.92
C ALA A 259 -3.35 26.39 20.55
N PHE A 260 -3.94 25.50 21.37
CA PHE A 260 -5.19 25.77 22.06
C PHE A 260 -5.10 26.96 23.04
N CYS A 261 -4.03 27.03 23.85
CA CYS A 261 -3.82 28.14 24.77
C CYS A 261 -3.52 29.48 24.08
N SER A 262 -3.05 29.47 22.83
CA SER A 262 -2.77 30.69 22.06
C SER A 262 -4.01 31.29 21.37
N GLN A 263 -5.11 30.54 21.32
CA GLN A 263 -6.37 30.94 20.70
C GLN A 263 -7.46 31.32 21.72
N SER A 264 -7.20 31.10 23.01
CA SER A 264 -8.05 31.44 24.16
C SER A 264 -7.57 32.71 24.87
#